data_AF-A0AAU1KVP2-F1
#
_entry.id   AF-A0AAU1KVP2-F1
#
_cell.length_a   1.000
_cell.length_b   1.000
_cell.length_c   1.000
_cell.angle_alpha   90.00
_cell.angle_beta   90.00
_cell.angle_gamma   90.00
#
_symmetry.space_group_name_H-M   'P 1'
#
loop_
_entity.id
_entity.type
_entity.pdbx_description
1 polymer ?
#
loop_
_entity_poly.entity_id
_entity_poly.type
_entity_poly.pdbx_seq_one_letter_code
_entity_poly.pdbx_strand_id
1 'polypeptide(L)'
;MARRKREKKRRPAWGVPKGIVLLATPEGWRHSVLTVEGGMLCGRLNVPAGTDPHDARAASARMVTELARDFHGADVEVSWDAPREPWSWTAQVTLAAVSEADPPGTEG
;
A
#
# COMPACT_ATOMS: atom_id res chain seq x y z
N MET A 1 21.31 -2.34 25.17
CA MET A 1 20.45 -2.03 24.01
C MET A 1 19.91 -3.33 23.44
N ALA A 2 18.77 -3.81 23.92
CA ALA A 2 18.19 -5.07 23.45
C ALA A 2 17.49 -4.86 22.10
N ARG A 3 18.02 -5.48 21.05
CA ARG A 3 17.36 -5.59 19.73
C ARG A 3 16.07 -6.37 19.93
N ARG A 4 14.93 -5.69 20.01
CA ARG A 4 13.61 -6.34 20.08
C ARG A 4 13.48 -7.25 18.86
N LYS A 5 13.52 -8.56 19.11
CA LYS A 5 13.20 -9.59 18.12
C LYS A 5 11.75 -9.34 17.73
N ARG A 6 11.50 -8.80 16.53
CA ARG A 6 10.14 -8.68 16.00
C ARG A 6 9.53 -10.07 16.08
N GLU A 7 8.61 -10.29 17.03
CA GLU A 7 7.76 -11.46 17.03
C GLU A 7 7.16 -11.56 15.63
N LYS A 8 7.29 -12.72 14.99
CA LYS A 8 6.57 -13.01 13.75
C LYS A 8 5.09 -12.92 14.11
N LYS A 9 4.51 -11.71 14.01
CA LYS A 9 3.07 -11.51 14.13
C LYS A 9 2.46 -12.56 13.21
N ARG A 10 1.58 -13.40 13.76
CA ARG A 10 0.86 -14.40 12.98
C ARG A 10 0.37 -13.70 11.72
N ARG A 11 0.76 -14.22 10.55
CA ARG A 11 0.30 -13.66 9.27
C ARG A 11 -1.21 -13.48 9.40
N PRO A 12 -1.72 -12.26 9.22
CA PRO A 12 -3.14 -12.02 9.36
C PRO A 12 -3.90 -12.91 8.38
N ALA A 13 -5.17 -13.20 8.69
CA ALA A 13 -6.03 -13.99 7.82
C ALA A 13 -6.41 -13.25 6.52
N TRP A 14 -6.14 -11.94 6.45
CA TRP A 14 -6.31 -11.16 5.24
C TRP A 14 -5.04 -11.20 4.39
N GLY A 15 -5.26 -11.09 3.09
CA GLY A 15 -4.31 -11.38 2.04
C GLY A 15 -3.35 -10.28 1.63
N VAL A 16 -2.37 -10.60 0.79
CA VAL A 16 -1.48 -9.57 0.21
C VAL A 16 -2.30 -8.56 -0.61
N PRO A 17 -2.10 -7.24 -0.42
CA PRO A 17 -2.78 -6.23 -1.24
C PRO A 17 -2.50 -6.42 -2.73
N LYS A 18 -3.55 -6.39 -3.55
CA LYS A 18 -3.53 -6.48 -5.02
C LYS A 18 -4.04 -5.20 -5.69
N GLY A 19 -4.88 -4.44 -5.01
CA GLY A 19 -5.46 -3.23 -5.56
C GLY A 19 -5.97 -2.29 -4.48
N ILE A 20 -6.20 -1.05 -4.85
CA ILE A 20 -6.83 -0.05 -4.00
C ILE A 20 -7.81 0.79 -4.80
N VAL A 21 -8.95 1.09 -4.19
CA VAL A 21 -9.89 2.13 -4.62
C VAL A 21 -9.82 3.24 -3.60
N LEU A 22 -9.62 4.47 -4.06
CA LEU A 22 -9.63 5.69 -3.26
C LEU A 22 -10.81 6.56 -3.69
N LEU A 23 -11.58 7.02 -2.71
CA LEU A 23 -12.79 7.81 -2.92
C LEU A 23 -12.70 9.12 -2.13
N ALA A 24 -12.95 10.23 -2.81
CA ALA A 24 -13.19 11.52 -2.17
C ALA A 24 -14.65 11.61 -1.74
N THR A 25 -14.92 11.87 -0.47
CA THR A 25 -16.25 12.17 0.06
C THR A 25 -16.24 13.52 0.79
N PRO A 26 -17.40 14.16 1.00
CA PRO A 26 -17.47 15.43 1.73
C PRO A 26 -16.89 15.32 3.16
N GLU A 27 -16.98 14.14 3.77
CA GLU A 27 -16.46 13.84 5.12
C GLU A 27 -14.98 13.43 5.12
N GLY A 28 -14.36 13.35 3.94
CA GLY A 28 -12.96 13.06 3.73
C GLY A 28 -12.69 11.86 2.82
N TRP A 29 -11.54 11.25 2.98
CA TRP A 29 -11.01 10.26 2.05
C TRP A 29 -11.31 8.83 2.53
N ARG A 30 -12.00 8.03 1.71
CA ARG A 30 -12.24 6.61 1.97
C ARG A 30 -11.42 5.73 1.05
N HIS A 31 -11.00 4.57 1.54
CA HIS A 31 -10.28 3.60 0.73
C HIS A 31 -10.85 2.20 0.90
N SER A 32 -10.69 1.40 -0.15
CA SER A 32 -10.94 -0.04 -0.15
C SER A 32 -9.73 -0.74 -0.73
N VAL A 33 -9.03 -1.54 0.08
CA VAL A 33 -7.90 -2.37 -0.36
C VAL A 33 -8.42 -3.75 -0.72
N LEU A 34 -8.10 -4.20 -1.93
CA LEU A 34 -8.42 -5.53 -2.44
C LEU A 34 -7.24 -6.46 -2.21
N THR A 35 -7.47 -7.67 -1.72
CA THR A 35 -6.41 -8.69 -1.51
C THR A 35 -6.47 -9.78 -2.57
N VAL A 36 -5.36 -10.51 -2.77
CA VAL A 36 -5.29 -11.58 -3.80
C VAL A 36 -6.29 -12.73 -3.54
N GLU A 37 -6.64 -12.97 -2.29
CA GLU A 37 -7.57 -13.97 -1.76
C GLU A 37 -9.03 -13.55 -1.86
N GLY A 38 -9.31 -12.38 -2.46
CA GLY A 38 -10.67 -11.85 -2.60
C GLY A 38 -11.21 -11.11 -1.38
N GLY A 39 -10.36 -10.85 -0.38
CA GLY A 39 -10.71 -10.02 0.77
C GLY A 39 -10.75 -8.52 0.43
N MET A 40 -11.51 -7.76 1.21
CA MET A 40 -11.59 -6.30 1.09
C MET A 40 -11.45 -5.64 2.47
N LEU A 41 -10.54 -4.66 2.55
CA LEU A 41 -10.31 -3.86 3.76
C LEU A 41 -10.72 -2.41 3.48
N CYS A 42 -11.83 -1.99 4.09
CA CYS A 42 -12.35 -0.64 3.95
C CYS A 42 -11.90 0.25 5.12
N GLY A 43 -11.62 1.51 4.84
CA GLY A 43 -11.20 2.46 5.87
C GLY A 43 -11.35 3.91 5.47
N ARG A 44 -10.86 4.77 6.35
CA ARG A 44 -10.71 6.21 6.13
C ARG A 44 -9.22 6.52 6.12
N LEU A 45 -8.79 7.31 5.15
CA LEU A 45 -7.42 7.79 5.10
C LEU A 45 -7.24 8.89 6.15
N ASN A 46 -6.17 8.82 6.93
CA ASN A 46 -5.90 9.77 8.00
C ASN A 46 -5.27 11.07 7.48
N VAL A 47 -5.99 11.76 6.59
CA VAL A 47 -5.62 13.07 6.01
C VAL A 47 -6.84 14.00 6.06
N PRO A 48 -6.65 15.34 6.05
CA PRO A 48 -7.75 16.30 5.99
C PRO A 48 -8.66 16.08 4.77
N ALA A 49 -9.95 16.41 4.89
CA ALA A 49 -10.92 16.22 3.81
C ALA A 49 -10.57 17.01 2.53
N GLY A 50 -10.03 18.22 2.68
CA GLY A 50 -9.59 19.07 1.56
C GLY A 50 -8.20 18.76 1.00
N THR A 51 -7.60 17.61 1.36
CA THR A 51 -6.30 17.20 0.80
C THR A 51 -6.41 17.03 -0.72
N ASP A 52 -5.40 17.48 -1.46
CA ASP A 52 -5.36 17.32 -2.91
C ASP A 52 -5.40 15.83 -3.33
N PRO A 53 -6.08 15.44 -4.41
CA PRO A 53 -6.13 14.05 -4.85
C PRO A 53 -4.76 13.42 -5.12
N HIS A 54 -3.76 14.17 -5.55
CA HIS A 54 -2.40 13.68 -5.69
C HIS A 54 -1.82 13.26 -4.33
N ASP A 55 -1.96 14.10 -3.31
CA ASP A 55 -1.43 13.84 -1.97
C ASP A 55 -2.22 12.72 -1.26
N ALA A 56 -3.53 12.67 -1.45
CA ALA A 56 -4.36 11.58 -0.95
C ALA A 56 -3.99 10.23 -1.58
N ARG A 57 -3.68 10.22 -2.90
CA ARG A 57 -3.14 9.03 -3.59
C ARG A 57 -1.77 8.63 -3.05
N ALA A 58 -0.87 9.58 -2.83
CA ALA A 58 0.45 9.31 -2.26
C ALA A 58 0.36 8.75 -0.82
N ALA A 59 -0.49 9.32 0.02
CA ALA A 59 -0.72 8.84 1.38
C ALA A 59 -1.35 7.43 1.40
N SER A 60 -2.31 7.16 0.50
CA SER A 60 -2.91 5.84 0.36
C SER A 60 -1.91 4.79 -0.14
N ALA A 61 -1.04 5.15 -1.07
CA ALA A 61 0.02 4.27 -1.56
C ALA A 61 1.00 3.90 -0.43
N ARG A 62 1.44 4.88 0.38
CA ARG A 62 2.28 4.64 1.55
C ARG A 62 1.62 3.69 2.55
N MET A 63 0.35 3.92 2.86
CA MET A 63 -0.43 3.03 3.74
C MET A 63 -0.45 1.59 3.22
N VAL A 64 -0.67 1.37 1.92
CA VAL A 64 -0.68 0.03 1.31
C VAL A 64 0.71 -0.63 1.37
N THR A 65 1.77 0.12 1.07
CA THR A 65 3.14 -0.38 1.14
C THR A 65 3.53 -0.77 2.58
N GLU A 66 3.15 0.05 3.57
CA GLU A 66 3.36 -0.26 4.99
C GLU A 66 2.58 -1.51 5.41
N LEU A 67 1.31 -1.62 4.99
CA LEU A 67 0.46 -2.79 5.25
C LEU A 67 1.08 -4.08 4.70
N ALA A 68 1.55 -4.06 3.44
CA ALA A 68 2.23 -5.20 2.82
C ALA A 68 3.54 -5.56 3.55
N ARG A 69 4.35 -4.54 3.89
CA ARG A 69 5.64 -4.76 4.55
C ARG A 69 5.49 -5.28 5.98
N ASP A 70 4.62 -4.68 6.79
CA ASP A 70 4.52 -5.01 8.22
C ASP A 70 3.82 -6.35 8.49
N PHE A 71 2.88 -6.75 7.63
CA PHE A 71 2.10 -7.98 7.85
C PHE A 71 2.49 -9.14 6.94
N HIS A 72 3.01 -8.86 5.74
CA HIS A 72 3.41 -9.89 4.78
C HIS A 72 4.93 -9.95 4.54
N GLY A 73 5.68 -8.93 4.96
CA GLY A 73 7.11 -8.83 4.66
C GLY A 73 7.37 -8.66 3.16
N ALA A 74 6.40 -8.09 2.43
CA ALA A 74 6.47 -7.88 0.99
C ALA A 74 6.65 -6.40 0.68
N ASP A 75 7.60 -6.09 -0.19
CA ASP A 75 7.69 -4.77 -0.81
C ASP A 75 6.78 -4.73 -2.03
N VAL A 76 5.98 -3.67 -2.13
CA VAL A 76 4.97 -3.50 -3.18
C VAL A 76 5.01 -2.09 -3.75
N GLU A 77 4.72 -2.01 -5.03
CA GLU A 77 4.55 -0.78 -5.79
C GLU A 77 3.07 -0.55 -6.10
N VAL A 78 2.67 0.72 -6.10
CA VAL A 78 1.28 1.13 -6.34
C VAL A 78 1.24 1.95 -7.62
N SER A 79 0.56 1.41 -8.63
CA SER A 79 0.40 2.05 -9.94
C SER A 79 -1.04 2.53 -10.11
N TRP A 80 -1.23 3.85 -10.18
CA TRP A 80 -2.55 4.46 -10.35
C TRP A 80 -3.01 4.41 -11.80
N ASP A 81 -4.24 3.96 -12.02
CA ASP A 81 -4.89 4.00 -13.32
C ASP A 81 -5.26 5.45 -13.69
N ALA A 82 -5.53 5.67 -14.98
CA ALA A 82 -6.13 6.93 -15.42
C ALA A 82 -7.50 7.11 -14.73
N PRO A 83 -7.75 8.25 -14.06
CA PRO A 83 -9.01 8.46 -13.35
C PRO A 83 -10.16 8.46 -14.33
N ARG A 84 -11.18 7.65 -14.04
CA ARG A 84 -12.42 7.60 -14.82
C ARG A 84 -13.45 8.59 -14.28
N GLU A 85 -13.44 8.82 -12.96
CA GLU A 85 -14.26 9.82 -12.29
C GLU A 85 -13.40 10.78 -11.45
N PRO A 86 -13.82 12.05 -11.26
CA PRO A 86 -13.02 13.04 -10.53
C PRO A 86 -13.03 12.86 -9.01
N TRP A 87 -13.80 11.91 -8.48
CA TRP A 87 -13.86 11.56 -7.05
C TRP A 87 -13.43 10.11 -6.76
N SER A 88 -12.98 9.36 -7.77
CA SER A 88 -12.65 7.94 -7.66
C SER A 88 -11.37 7.61 -8.41
N TRP A 89 -10.43 6.97 -7.72
CA TRP A 89 -9.16 6.54 -8.27
C TRP A 89 -8.92 5.08 -7.95
N THR A 90 -8.51 4.31 -8.96
CA THR A 90 -8.11 2.91 -8.81
C THR A 90 -6.61 2.78 -9.01
N ALA A 91 -6.00 1.87 -8.25
CA ALA A 91 -4.61 1.52 -8.41
C ALA A 91 -4.42 0.00 -8.35
N GLN A 92 -3.48 -0.49 -9.15
CA GLN A 92 -2.97 -1.85 -9.06
C GLN A 92 -1.78 -1.88 -8.10
N VAL A 93 -1.68 -2.96 -7.32
CA VAL A 93 -0.57 -3.21 -6.41
C VAL A 93 0.20 -4.42 -6.92
N THR A 94 1.48 -4.22 -7.20
CA THR A 94 2.39 -5.27 -7.69
C THR A 94 3.51 -5.48 -6.70
N LEU A 95 4.03 -6.70 -6.59
CA LEU A 95 5.25 -6.93 -5.83
C LEU A 95 6.38 -6.12 -6.47
N ALA A 96 7.09 -5.34 -5.65
CA ALA A 96 8.29 -4.67 -6.09
C ALA A 96 9.28 -5.75 -6.53
N ALA A 97 9.85 -5.61 -7.72
CA ALA A 97 10.96 -6.46 -8.09
C ALA A 97 12.05 -6.27 -7.02
N VAL A 98 12.55 -7.37 -6.45
CA VAL A 98 13.80 -7.31 -5.71
C VAL A 98 14.83 -6.95 -6.77
N SER A 99 15.21 -5.67 -6.87
CA SER A 99 16.46 -5.32 -7.52
C SER A 99 17.52 -6.04 -6.71
N GLU A 100 18.01 -7.17 -7.23
CA GLU A 100 19.27 -7.76 -6.80
C GLU A 100 20.26 -6.61 -6.80
N ALA A 101 20.59 -6.15 -5.59
CA ALA A 101 21.66 -5.21 -5.39
C ALA A 101 22.89 -5.81 -6.08
N ASP A 102 23.52 -4.98 -6.91
CA ASP A 102 24.84 -5.17 -7.50
C ASP A 102 25.70 -6.12 -6.63
N PRO A 103 26.18 -7.27 -7.14
CA PRO A 103 27.12 -8.07 -6.38
C PRO A 103 28.35 -7.20 -6.05
N PRO A 104 28.89 -7.26 -4.83
CA PRO A 104 30.09 -6.50 -4.51
C PRO A 104 31.21 -7.01 -5.41
N GLY A 105 31.57 -6.23 -6.42
CA GLY A 105 32.79 -6.41 -7.18
C GLY A 105 33.97 -6.22 -6.24
N THR A 106 34.44 -7.31 -5.67
CA THR A 106 35.77 -7.43 -5.08
C THR A 106 36.75 -7.81 -6.18
N GLU A 107 37.95 -7.24 -6.09
CA GLU A 107 39.22 -7.56 -6.78
C GLU A 107 39.48 -6.85 -8.12
N GLY A 108 40.64 -6.18 -8.30
CA GLY A 108 41.88 -6.19 -7.51
C GLY A 108 42.85 -5.06 -7.81
#